data_AF-A0A0G4NG93-F1
#
_entry.id   AF-A0A0G4NG93-F1
#
_cell.length_a   1.000
_cell.length_b   1.000
_cell.length_c   1.000
_cell.angle_alpha   90.00
_cell.angle_beta   90.00
_cell.angle_gamma   90.00
#
_symmetry.space_group_name_H-M   'P 1'
#
loop_
_entity.id
_entity.type
_entity.pdbx_description
1 polymer ?
#
loop_
_entity_poly.entity_id
_entity_poly.type
_entity_poly.pdbx_seq_one_letter_code
_entity_poly.pdbx_strand_id
1 'polypeptide(L)'
;MSASRKSSHILDPAPDQARIVAMNAHHFLKVGGGILISIKANCIDSTAPPAKVFAQEVEKLRAERITPKEQLTLEPFERDHCLVAAEYNRYGK
;
A
#
# COMPACT_ATOMS: atom_id res chain seq x y z
N MET A 1 6.01 -17.56 -25.08
CA MET A 1 4.83 -17.00 -24.38
C MET A 1 5.28 -16.61 -22.97
N SER A 2 5.55 -15.32 -22.73
CA SER A 2 6.10 -14.83 -21.46
C SER A 2 4.99 -14.73 -20.43
N ALA A 3 5.10 -15.51 -19.35
CA ALA A 3 4.20 -15.43 -18.21
C ALA A 3 4.40 -14.07 -17.51
N SER A 4 3.42 -13.19 -17.67
CA SER A 4 3.31 -11.92 -16.95
C SER A 4 3.18 -12.21 -15.45
N ARG A 5 4.29 -12.20 -14.71
CA ARG A 5 4.28 -12.17 -13.24
C ARG A 5 3.59 -10.88 -12.82
N LYS A 6 2.30 -10.96 -12.47
CA LYS A 6 1.60 -9.90 -11.74
C LYS A 6 2.16 -9.95 -10.33
N SER A 7 3.12 -9.07 -10.06
CA SER A 7 3.80 -8.95 -8.77
C SER A 7 2.90 -8.27 -7.73
N SER A 8 1.84 -8.94 -7.30
CA SER A 8 1.08 -8.61 -6.09
C SER A 8 1.93 -8.95 -4.87
N HIS A 9 2.62 -7.97 -4.31
CA HIS A 9 3.44 -8.13 -3.10
C HIS A 9 2.59 -7.82 -1.87
N ILE A 10 2.19 -8.86 -1.14
CA ILE A 10 1.72 -8.73 0.24
C ILE A 10 3.00 -8.70 1.10
N LEU A 11 3.36 -7.52 1.61
CA LEU A 11 4.52 -7.33 2.48
C LEU A 11 4.05 -7.32 3.94
N ASP A 12 4.73 -8.09 4.80
CA ASP A 12 4.54 -8.12 6.25
C ASP A 12 4.51 -6.70 6.85
N PRO A 13 3.76 -6.46 7.95
CA PRO A 13 3.54 -5.12 8.46
C PRO A 13 4.77 -4.63 9.22
N ALA A 14 5.67 -3.96 8.50
CA ALA A 14 6.77 -3.18 9.04
C ALA A 14 6.35 -1.70 9.16
N PRO A 15 6.87 -0.92 10.13
CA PRO A 15 6.53 0.51 10.26
C PRO A 15 6.88 1.36 9.02
N ASP A 16 7.79 0.87 8.17
CA ASP A 16 8.24 1.50 6.93
C ASP A 16 7.54 0.95 5.66
N GLN A 17 6.36 0.34 5.80
CA GLN A 17 5.71 -0.42 4.72
C GLN A 17 5.53 0.38 3.42
N ALA A 18 5.00 1.61 3.48
CA ALA A 18 4.81 2.45 2.30
C ALA A 18 6.12 2.72 1.53
N ARG A 19 7.22 2.96 2.26
CA ARG A 19 8.54 3.22 1.66
C ARG A 19 9.08 1.98 0.94
N ILE A 20 8.93 0.79 1.55
CA ILE A 20 9.38 -0.48 0.94
C ILE A 20 8.57 -0.77 -0.33
N VAL A 21 7.24 -0.56 -0.29
CA VAL A 21 6.37 -0.72 -1.45
C VAL A 21 6.76 0.26 -2.56
N ALA A 22 7.01 1.53 -2.23
CA ALA A 22 7.44 2.55 -3.18
C ALA A 22 8.77 2.20 -3.86
N MET A 23 9.78 1.82 -3.09
CA MET A 23 11.07 1.36 -3.64
C MET A 23 10.88 0.19 -4.62
N ASN A 24 10.11 -0.83 -4.23
CA ASN A 24 9.84 -1.96 -5.11
C ASN A 24 9.07 -1.55 -6.37
N ALA A 25 8.11 -0.62 -6.25
CA ALA A 25 7.37 -0.10 -7.40
C ALA A 25 8.30 0.66 -8.36
N HIS A 26 9.21 1.49 -7.85
CA HIS A 26 10.17 2.24 -8.66
C HIS A 26 11.13 1.34 -9.45
N HIS A 27 11.54 0.22 -8.85
CA HIS A 27 12.50 -0.70 -9.47
C HIS A 27 11.84 -1.70 -10.42
N PHE A 28 10.67 -2.24 -10.07
CA PHE A 28 10.13 -3.43 -10.73
C PHE A 28 8.75 -3.26 -11.35
N LEU A 29 7.98 -2.25 -10.94
CA LEU A 29 6.61 -2.08 -11.41
C LEU A 29 6.57 -1.18 -12.64
N LYS A 30 5.87 -1.64 -13.68
CA LYS A 30 5.59 -0.82 -14.86
C LYS A 30 4.70 0.36 -14.51
N VAL A 31 4.78 1.42 -15.32
CA VAL A 31 3.83 2.55 -15.24
C VAL A 31 2.40 2.04 -15.48
N GLY A 32 1.45 2.50 -14.66
CA GLY A 32 0.07 1.99 -14.64
C GLY A 32 -0.05 0.61 -13.98
N GLY A 33 1.00 0.12 -13.31
CA GLY A 33 0.96 -1.14 -12.58
C GLY A 33 0.12 -1.04 -11.31
N GLY A 34 -0.67 -2.07 -11.02
CA GLY A 34 -1.48 -2.15 -9.81
C GLY A 34 -0.65 -2.51 -8.57
N ILE A 35 -1.01 -1.92 -7.45
CA ILE A 35 -0.50 -2.21 -6.11
C ILE A 35 -1.68 -2.58 -5.22
N LEU A 36 -1.51 -3.61 -4.40
CA LEU A 36 -2.43 -3.95 -3.31
C LEU A 36 -1.59 -4.07 -2.04
N ILE A 37 -1.85 -3.20 -1.07
CA ILE A 37 -1.14 -3.16 0.22
C ILE A 37 -2.12 -3.51 1.34
N SER A 38 -1.66 -4.34 2.29
CA SER A 38 -2.39 -4.64 3.51
C SER A 38 -1.75 -3.89 4.68
N ILE A 39 -2.50 -2.95 5.24
CA ILE A 39 -2.05 -2.07 6.31
C ILE A 39 -2.62 -2.59 7.63
N LYS A 40 -1.74 -2.97 8.55
CA LYS A 40 -2.09 -3.33 9.93
C LYS A 40 -1.69 -2.19 10.86
N ALA A 41 -2.67 -1.43 11.34
CA ALA A 41 -2.40 -0.19 12.08
C ALA A 41 -1.52 -0.43 13.32
N ASN A 42 -1.80 -1.50 14.07
CA ASN A 42 -1.09 -1.82 15.31
C ASN A 42 0.40 -2.15 15.14
N CYS A 43 0.84 -2.51 13.93
CA CYS A 43 2.25 -2.78 13.65
C CYS A 43 3.01 -1.52 13.21
N ILE A 44 2.30 -0.45 12.83
CA ILE A 44 2.88 0.84 12.43
C ILE A 44 2.91 1.77 13.63
N ASP A 45 1.76 1.98 14.28
CA ASP A 45 1.62 2.79 15.49
C ASP A 45 0.48 2.22 16.34
N SER A 46 0.83 1.54 17.42
CA SER A 46 -0.13 0.93 18.35
C SER A 46 -0.81 1.94 19.29
N THR A 47 -0.37 3.21 19.29
CA THR A 47 -0.89 4.26 20.18
C THR A 47 -1.90 5.16 19.48
N ALA A 48 -1.90 5.17 18.14
CA ALA A 48 -2.80 5.98 17.34
C ALA A 48 -4.08 5.22 16.94
N PRO A 49 -5.20 5.94 16.72
CA PRO A 49 -6.40 5.34 16.15
C PRO A 49 -6.13 4.75 14.74
N PRO A 50 -6.64 3.55 14.41
CA PRO A 50 -6.38 2.89 13.13
C PRO A 50 -6.69 3.76 11.90
N ALA A 51 -7.81 4.47 11.92
CA ALA A 51 -8.20 5.36 10.83
C ALA A 51 -7.16 6.46 10.55
N LYS A 52 -6.48 6.96 11.60
CA LYS A 52 -5.41 7.95 11.46
C LYS A 52 -4.18 7.33 10.82
N VAL A 53 -3.80 6.12 11.23
CA VAL A 53 -2.68 5.38 10.66
C VAL A 53 -2.92 5.08 9.18
N PHE A 54 -4.14 4.64 8.82
CA PHE A 54 -4.51 4.39 7.42
C PHE A 54 -4.39 5.66 6.57
N ALA A 55 -4.91 6.79 7.05
CA ALA A 55 -4.78 8.07 6.34
C ALA A 55 -3.31 8.47 6.14
N GLN A 56 -2.46 8.29 7.17
CA GLN A 56 -1.03 8.59 7.08
C GLN A 56 -0.33 7.72 6.04
N GLU A 57 -0.59 6.41 6.01
CA GLU A 57 0.00 5.51 5.01
C GLU A 57 -0.48 5.85 3.59
N VAL A 58 -1.76 6.19 3.42
CA VAL A 58 -2.30 6.64 2.13
C VAL A 58 -1.60 7.90 1.64
N GLU A 59 -1.33 8.87 2.51
CA GLU A 59 -0.58 10.08 2.16
C GLU A 59 0.88 9.79 1.80
N LYS A 60 1.53 8.84 2.49
CA LYS A 60 2.88 8.38 2.10
C LYS A 60 2.89 7.77 0.70
N LEU A 61 1.89 6.94 0.36
CA LEU A 61 1.77 6.38 -0.99
C LEU A 61 1.61 7.48 -2.06
N ARG A 62 0.78 8.50 -1.79
CA ARG A 62 0.61 9.63 -2.71
C ARG A 62 1.92 10.37 -2.96
N ALA A 63 2.69 10.62 -1.89
CA ALA A 63 4.00 11.27 -2.00
C ALA A 63 4.99 10.47 -2.87
N GLU A 64 4.82 9.14 -2.94
CA GLU A 64 5.66 8.21 -3.72
C GLU A 64 5.10 7.91 -5.13
N ARG A 65 4.23 8.79 -5.65
CA ARG A 65 3.60 8.67 -6.98
C ARG A 65 2.76 7.40 -7.16
N ILE A 66 2.24 6.88 -6.06
CA ILE A 66 1.28 5.78 -6.04
C ILE A 66 -0.09 6.41 -5.79
N THR A 67 -1.00 6.29 -6.75
CA THR A 67 -2.35 6.85 -6.66
C THR A 67 -3.29 5.83 -6.04
N PRO A 68 -3.77 6.03 -4.79
CA PRO A 68 -4.78 5.18 -4.17
C PRO A 68 -6.08 5.25 -4.98
N LYS A 69 -6.72 4.11 -5.21
CA LYS A 69 -7.98 3.98 -5.96
C LYS A 69 -9.13 3.55 -5.06
N GLU A 70 -8.86 2.60 -4.17
CA GLU A 70 -9.86 2.04 -3.26
C GLU A 70 -9.22 1.72 -1.92
N GLN A 71 -10.00 1.89 -0.84
CA GLN A 71 -9.61 1.56 0.51
C GLN A 71 -10.75 0.80 1.17
N LEU A 72 -10.45 -0.36 1.75
CA LEU A 72 -11.43 -1.23 2.39
C LEU A 72 -10.90 -1.72 3.73
N THR A 73 -11.66 -1.49 4.81
CA THR A 73 -11.39 -2.14 6.10
C THR A 73 -11.84 -3.59 6.05
N LEU A 74 -11.11 -4.47 6.73
CA LEU A 74 -11.43 -5.91 6.74
C LEU A 74 -12.37 -6.32 7.86
N GLU A 75 -13.06 -5.37 8.48
CA GLU A 75 -14.07 -5.66 9.50
C GLU A 75 -15.30 -6.34 8.86
N PRO A 76 -15.85 -7.40 9.49
CA PRO A 76 -15.56 -7.90 10.84
C PRO A 76 -14.46 -8.98 10.94
N PHE A 77 -13.81 -9.36 9.84
CA PHE A 77 -12.89 -10.50 9.77
C PHE A 77 -11.54 -10.22 10.44
N GLU A 78 -10.94 -9.06 10.16
CA GLU A 78 -9.69 -8.63 10.79
C GLU A 78 -9.83 -7.19 11.31
N ARG A 79 -9.65 -7.02 12.64
CA ARG A 79 -9.65 -5.70 13.28
C ARG A 79 -8.37 -4.95 12.99
N ASP A 80 -8.46 -3.62 12.90
CA ASP A 80 -7.32 -2.72 12.67
C ASP A 80 -6.53 -3.00 11.37
N HIS A 81 -7.16 -3.70 10.42
CA HIS A 81 -6.60 -4.00 9.10
C HIS A 81 -7.37 -3.28 8.00
N CYS A 82 -6.62 -2.82 7.00
CA CYS A 82 -7.15 -2.16 5.83
C CYS A 82 -6.39 -2.60 4.57
N LEU A 83 -7.11 -2.92 3.51
CA LEU A 83 -6.54 -3.06 2.18
C LEU A 83 -6.62 -1.73 1.43
N VAL A 84 -5.56 -1.37 0.73
CA VAL A 84 -5.56 -0.25 -0.21
C VAL A 84 -5.15 -0.77 -1.58
N ALA A 85 -6.04 -0.61 -2.56
CA ALA A 85 -5.73 -0.82 -3.97
C ALA A 85 -5.29 0.51 -4.58
N ALA A 86 -4.17 0.49 -5.30
CA ALA A 86 -3.56 1.68 -5.86
C ALA A 86 -2.95 1.40 -7.24
N GLU A 87 -2.61 2.48 -7.94
CA GLU A 87 -1.97 2.43 -9.24
C GLU A 87 -0.67 3.23 -9.20
N TYR A 88 0.42 2.62 -9.63
CA TYR A 88 1.72 3.28 -9.70
C TYR A 88 1.86 4.10 -10.97
N ASN A 89 2.17 5.38 -10.82
CA ASN A 89 2.46 6.25 -11.93
C ASN A 89 3.82 6.93 -11.75
N ARG A 90 4.85 6.42 -12.43
CA ARG A 90 6.21 6.99 -12.36
C ARG A 90 6.27 8.48 -12.71
N TYR A 91 5.34 8.98 -13.51
CA TYR A 91 5.26 10.37 -13.97
C TYR A 91 4.21 11.19 -13.23
N GLY A 92 3.51 10.60 -12.25
CA GLY A 92 2.58 11.32 -11.39
C GLY A 92 3.31 12.38 -10.57
N LYS A 93 2.68 13.55 -10.42
CA LYS A 93 3.12 14.64 -9.55
C LYS A 93 2.42 14.55 -8.21
#